data_AF-A0A7Y9C6W0-F1
#
_entry.id   AF-A0A7Y9C6W0-F1
#
_cell.length_a   1.000
_cell.length_b   1.000
_cell.length_c   1.000
_cell.angle_alpha   90.00
_cell.angle_beta   90.00
_cell.angle_gamma   90.00
#
_symmetry.space_group_name_H-M   'P 1'
#
loop_
_entity.id
_entity.type
_entity.pdbx_description
1 polymer ?
#
loop_
_entity_poly.entity_id
_entity_poly.type
_entity_poly.pdbx_seq_one_letter_code
_entity_poly.pdbx_strand_id
1 'polypeptide(L)'
;MKKSNVLLGIFALAALGFSSCSSDDDGNSGTLAGTYELDQVNIGTAIDFDQDGDTNTDLTKESGCYDSGKITLNSDGTLTFVKSYVLVDEDLGTSTCASNTFTGTWLIQGQTGSTVVVEATYVDANDDEIMVQLTKQGDKLRYTDVFGQYPNRNGEGGAIYSTGSVEYVFDK
;
A
#
# COMPACT_ATOMS: atom_id res chain seq x y z
N MET A 1 9.47 -74.09 33.49
CA MET A 1 8.38 -73.16 33.08
C MET A 1 9.02 -71.79 32.90
N LYS A 2 9.01 -71.04 31.80
CA LYS A 2 8.32 -71.06 30.50
C LYS A 2 9.37 -70.95 29.37
N LYS A 3 9.03 -71.50 28.21
CA LYS A 3 9.84 -71.59 27.00
C LYS A 3 9.84 -70.24 26.25
N SER A 4 10.99 -69.88 25.68
CA SER A 4 11.17 -68.75 24.77
C SER A 4 10.47 -69.02 23.43
N ASN A 5 9.73 -68.04 22.91
CA ASN A 5 9.22 -68.03 21.55
C ASN A 5 9.70 -66.75 20.84
N VAL A 6 10.70 -66.94 19.98
CA VAL A 6 11.11 -66.02 18.92
C VAL A 6 10.15 -66.21 17.74
N LEU A 7 9.53 -65.13 17.28
CA LEU A 7 8.88 -64.98 15.96
C LEU A 7 8.85 -63.46 15.67
N LEU A 8 9.81 -62.93 14.93
CA LEU A 8 9.83 -62.79 13.46
C LEU A 8 8.70 -61.90 12.94
N GLY A 9 9.05 -60.66 12.59
CA GLY A 9 8.18 -59.67 11.96
C GLY A 9 9.00 -58.51 11.42
N ILE A 10 9.75 -58.78 10.36
CA ILE A 10 10.47 -57.81 9.53
C ILE A 10 9.42 -56.96 8.79
N PHE A 11 9.46 -55.64 8.97
CA PHE A 11 8.92 -54.69 7.99
C PHE A 11 10.01 -53.65 7.71
N ALA A 12 10.85 -53.98 6.73
CA ALA A 12 11.57 -52.98 5.94
C ALA A 12 10.63 -52.49 4.81
N LEU A 13 11.04 -51.43 4.13
CA LEU A 13 10.35 -50.64 3.08
C LEU A 13 9.57 -49.44 3.67
N ALA A 14 9.82 -48.19 3.29
CA ALA A 14 10.68 -47.64 2.25
C ALA A 14 11.13 -46.22 2.66
N ALA A 15 12.40 -45.93 2.43
CA ALA A 15 12.85 -44.56 2.25
C ALA A 15 12.14 -44.00 1.01
N LEU A 16 11.26 -43.02 1.22
CA LEU A 16 10.88 -42.06 0.20
C LEU A 16 11.35 -40.71 0.70
N GLY A 17 12.57 -40.37 0.28
CA GLY A 17 12.91 -38.99 0.04
C GLY A 17 12.12 -38.44 -1.14
N PHE A 18 12.22 -37.13 -1.29
CA PHE A 18 11.59 -36.26 -2.31
C PHE A 18 10.11 -35.97 -2.03
N SER A 19 9.65 -34.73 -1.84
CA SER A 19 10.21 -33.43 -2.21
C SER A 19 10.04 -32.42 -1.06
N SER A 20 11.15 -31.91 -0.54
CA SER A 20 11.18 -30.48 -0.20
C SER A 20 10.74 -29.77 -1.47
N CYS A 21 9.65 -29.00 -1.42
CA CYS A 21 9.38 -28.03 -2.48
C CYS A 21 10.48 -26.97 -2.35
N SER A 22 11.62 -27.27 -2.98
CA SER A 22 12.46 -26.26 -3.61
C SER A 22 11.59 -25.65 -4.71
N SER A 23 11.00 -24.54 -4.32
CA SER A 23 10.62 -23.45 -5.19
C SER A 23 10.93 -22.27 -4.26
N ASP A 24 12.16 -21.78 -4.12
CA ASP A 24 13.13 -21.40 -5.17
C ASP A 24 12.46 -20.71 -6.38
N ASP A 25 11.21 -20.26 -6.21
CA ASP A 25 10.78 -19.04 -6.86
C ASP A 25 11.36 -17.95 -5.97
N ASP A 26 12.57 -17.53 -6.33
CA ASP A 26 13.12 -16.24 -5.95
C ASP A 26 12.07 -15.19 -6.32
N GLY A 27 11.18 -14.94 -5.37
CA GLY A 27 10.12 -13.98 -5.47
C GLY A 27 10.77 -12.69 -5.90
N ASN A 28 10.21 -12.11 -6.96
CA ASN A 28 10.57 -10.89 -7.66
C ASN A 28 10.65 -9.61 -6.76
N SER A 29 10.82 -9.77 -5.45
CA SER A 29 11.09 -8.74 -4.44
C SER A 29 12.20 -7.79 -4.87
N GLY A 30 13.23 -8.27 -5.57
CA GLY A 30 14.30 -7.41 -6.11
C GLY A 30 13.84 -6.35 -7.12
N THR A 31 12.72 -6.55 -7.83
CA THR A 31 12.18 -5.54 -8.77
C THR A 31 11.08 -4.67 -8.15
N LEU A 32 10.39 -5.19 -7.13
CA LEU A 32 9.36 -4.47 -6.38
C LEU A 32 9.96 -3.51 -5.33
N ALA A 33 11.04 -3.90 -4.66
CA ALA A 33 11.72 -3.06 -3.68
C ALA A 33 12.22 -1.74 -4.32
N GLY A 34 12.11 -0.65 -3.57
CA GLY A 34 12.49 0.69 -3.99
C GLY A 34 11.60 1.78 -3.38
N THR A 35 11.92 3.02 -3.68
CA THR A 35 11.12 4.18 -3.31
C THR A 35 10.23 4.57 -4.47
N TYR A 36 8.95 4.79 -4.19
CA TYR A 36 7.95 5.25 -5.13
C TYR A 36 7.45 6.60 -4.64
N GLU A 37 7.76 7.67 -5.35
CA GLU A 37 7.32 9.03 -5.04
C GLU A 37 5.87 9.23 -5.51
N LEU A 38 5.06 9.96 -4.75
CA LEU A 38 3.66 10.21 -5.08
C LEU A 38 3.58 11.09 -6.33
N ASP A 39 2.97 10.55 -7.38
CA ASP A 39 2.85 11.17 -8.70
C ASP A 39 1.45 11.80 -8.87
N GLN A 40 0.40 11.13 -8.39
CA GLN A 40 -0.98 11.58 -8.53
C GLN A 40 -1.86 11.21 -7.33
N VAL A 41 -2.85 12.07 -7.06
CA VAL A 41 -3.93 11.81 -6.10
C VAL A 41 -5.25 12.07 -6.81
N ASN A 42 -5.83 11.02 -7.38
CA ASN A 42 -7.01 11.12 -8.23
C ASN A 42 -8.29 10.95 -7.40
N ILE A 43 -9.25 11.86 -7.61
CA ILE A 43 -10.60 11.81 -7.04
C ILE A 43 -11.66 11.69 -8.13
N GLY A 44 -12.89 11.33 -7.73
CA GLY A 44 -13.99 11.06 -8.68
C GLY A 44 -14.63 12.29 -9.31
N THR A 45 -14.36 13.50 -8.85
CA THR A 45 -14.95 14.75 -9.36
C THR A 45 -13.89 15.82 -9.41
N ALA A 46 -13.80 16.55 -10.53
CA ALA A 46 -12.84 17.63 -10.66
C ALA A 46 -13.21 18.79 -9.72
N ILE A 47 -12.21 19.36 -9.05
CA ILE A 47 -12.36 20.51 -8.15
C ILE A 47 -11.31 21.57 -8.49
N ASP A 48 -11.57 22.80 -8.08
CA ASP A 48 -10.67 23.96 -8.16
C ASP A 48 -10.29 24.32 -6.71
N PHE A 49 -9.30 23.61 -6.14
CA PHE A 49 -8.97 23.77 -4.73
C PHE A 49 -8.06 24.98 -4.47
N ASP A 50 -7.18 25.32 -5.41
CA ASP A 50 -6.32 26.50 -5.31
C ASP A 50 -6.99 27.80 -5.77
N GLN A 51 -8.20 27.71 -6.36
CA GLN A 51 -9.04 28.82 -6.80
C GLN A 51 -8.41 29.63 -7.94
N ASP A 52 -7.68 28.96 -8.82
CA ASP A 52 -7.08 29.58 -10.01
C ASP A 52 -8.03 29.63 -11.23
N GLY A 53 -9.17 28.93 -11.13
CA GLY A 53 -10.25 28.92 -12.12
C GLY A 53 -10.24 27.69 -13.04
N ASP A 54 -9.23 26.83 -12.97
CA ASP A 54 -9.20 25.52 -13.61
C ASP A 54 -9.58 24.41 -12.60
N THR A 55 -10.19 23.33 -13.07
CA THR A 55 -10.57 22.19 -12.19
C THR A 55 -9.82 20.93 -12.60
N ASN A 56 -9.32 20.16 -11.64
CA ASN A 56 -8.68 18.88 -11.89
C ASN A 56 -9.20 17.76 -10.98
N THR A 57 -9.17 16.52 -11.49
CA THR A 57 -9.39 15.32 -10.67
C THR A 57 -8.12 14.87 -9.95
N ASP A 58 -6.94 15.31 -10.40
CA ASP A 58 -5.65 15.03 -9.77
C ASP A 58 -5.28 16.16 -8.81
N LEU A 59 -5.39 15.91 -7.51
CA LEU A 59 -5.16 16.90 -6.46
C LEU A 59 -3.69 17.36 -6.36
N THR A 60 -2.75 16.65 -7.00
CA THR A 60 -1.37 17.14 -7.12
C THR A 60 -1.25 18.34 -8.07
N LYS A 61 -2.26 18.57 -8.93
CA LYS A 61 -2.37 19.77 -9.76
C LYS A 61 -3.06 20.93 -9.06
N GLU A 62 -3.83 20.61 -8.03
CA GLU A 62 -4.61 21.56 -7.23
C GLU A 62 -3.89 21.99 -5.94
N SER A 63 -2.80 21.30 -5.56
CA SER A 63 -2.04 21.61 -4.34
C SER A 63 -0.66 20.96 -4.33
N GLY A 64 0.36 21.74 -3.98
CA GLY A 64 1.71 21.24 -3.70
C GLY A 64 1.87 20.53 -2.35
N CYS A 65 0.79 20.38 -1.56
CA CYS A 65 0.88 19.67 -0.27
C CYS A 65 1.18 18.18 -0.41
N TYR A 66 1.08 17.62 -1.61
CA TYR A 66 1.31 16.21 -1.89
C TYR A 66 2.78 15.88 -2.22
N ASP A 67 3.62 16.86 -2.53
CA ASP A 67 4.97 16.72 -3.10
C ASP A 67 5.95 15.85 -2.30
N SER A 68 5.70 15.63 -1.00
CA SER A 68 6.56 14.84 -0.12
C SER A 68 6.10 13.38 0.06
N GLY A 69 4.96 13.02 -0.51
CA GLY A 69 4.34 11.71 -0.34
C GLY A 69 5.15 10.63 -1.03
N LYS A 70 5.34 9.48 -0.38
CA LYS A 70 6.07 8.34 -0.96
C LYS A 70 5.89 7.04 -0.20
N ILE A 71 6.10 5.93 -0.89
CA ILE A 71 6.20 4.59 -0.31
C ILE A 71 7.57 4.01 -0.61
N THR A 72 8.32 3.61 0.40
CA THR A 72 9.54 2.82 0.26
C THR A 72 9.26 1.39 0.66
N LEU A 73 9.39 0.46 -0.29
CA LEU A 73 9.34 -0.98 -0.06
C LEU A 73 10.77 -1.50 0.06
N ASN A 74 11.20 -1.88 1.27
CA ASN A 74 12.55 -2.38 1.52
C ASN A 74 12.66 -3.87 1.15
N SER A 75 13.81 -4.32 0.67
CA SER A 75 14.02 -5.71 0.25
C SER A 75 13.91 -6.75 1.37
N ASP A 76 13.92 -6.32 2.64
CA ASP A 76 13.71 -7.15 3.82
C ASP A 76 12.23 -7.35 4.18
N GLY A 77 11.31 -6.86 3.36
CA GLY A 77 9.86 -6.97 3.58
C GLY A 77 9.29 -5.90 4.51
N THR A 78 10.08 -4.90 4.92
CA THR A 78 9.59 -3.73 5.66
C THR A 78 9.20 -2.60 4.70
N LEU A 79 8.32 -1.70 5.14
CA LEU A 79 7.99 -0.47 4.41
C LEU A 79 8.09 0.79 5.27
N THR A 80 8.28 1.90 4.59
CA THR A 80 8.06 3.25 5.12
C THR A 80 7.05 3.96 4.20
N PHE A 81 5.98 4.52 4.77
CA PHE A 81 4.98 5.27 4.03
C PHE A 81 4.90 6.70 4.56
N VAL A 82 5.28 7.68 3.73
CA VAL A 82 5.05 9.10 3.99
C VAL A 82 3.73 9.49 3.33
N LYS A 83 2.69 9.69 4.13
CA LYS A 83 1.37 10.16 3.68
C LYS A 83 1.32 11.67 3.80
N SER A 84 1.46 12.37 2.68
CA SER A 84 1.28 13.82 2.55
C SER A 84 -0.18 14.15 2.21
N TYR A 85 -0.70 15.25 2.74
CA TYR A 85 -2.09 15.65 2.54
C TYR A 85 -2.32 17.13 2.85
N VAL A 86 -3.47 17.63 2.40
CA VAL A 86 -4.00 18.92 2.84
C VAL A 86 -4.78 18.73 4.14
N LEU A 87 -4.30 19.37 5.21
CA LEU A 87 -5.01 19.48 6.47
C LEU A 87 -5.95 20.69 6.38
N VAL A 88 -7.25 20.45 6.54
CA VAL A 88 -8.29 21.47 6.48
C VAL A 88 -8.75 21.83 7.88
N ASP A 89 -8.87 23.12 8.15
CA ASP A 89 -9.56 23.69 9.30
C ASP A 89 -10.88 24.29 8.79
N GLU A 90 -11.98 23.53 8.93
CA GLU A 90 -13.30 23.90 8.40
C GLU A 90 -13.92 25.08 9.16
N ASP A 91 -13.59 25.25 10.45
CA ASP A 91 -14.10 26.34 11.28
C ASP A 91 -13.54 27.69 10.81
N LEU A 92 -12.25 27.70 10.41
CA LEU A 92 -11.59 28.88 9.85
C LEU A 92 -11.70 28.97 8.32
N GLY A 93 -12.15 27.90 7.65
CA GLY A 93 -12.16 27.80 6.19
C GLY A 93 -10.76 27.83 5.57
N THR A 94 -9.74 27.39 6.30
CA THR A 94 -8.32 27.43 5.89
C THR A 94 -7.73 26.04 5.72
N SER A 95 -6.54 25.96 5.10
CA SER A 95 -5.83 24.71 4.92
C SER A 95 -4.32 24.89 5.03
N THR A 96 -3.62 23.86 5.47
CA THR A 96 -2.16 23.78 5.49
C THR A 96 -1.70 22.43 4.96
N CYS A 97 -0.45 22.35 4.50
CA CYS A 97 0.16 21.06 4.20
C CYS A 97 0.53 20.32 5.49
N ALA A 98 0.31 19.01 5.50
CA ALA A 98 0.69 18.13 6.60
C ALA A 98 1.17 16.78 6.04
N SER A 99 1.89 16.04 6.88
CA SER A 99 2.38 14.70 6.51
C SER A 99 2.55 13.82 7.74
N ASN A 100 2.29 12.53 7.60
CA ASN A 100 2.61 11.51 8.60
C ASN A 100 3.54 10.47 7.99
N THR A 101 4.44 9.92 8.81
CA THR A 101 5.33 8.83 8.40
C THR A 101 4.96 7.59 9.19
N PHE A 102 4.65 6.51 8.48
CA PHE A 102 4.31 5.21 9.04
C PHE A 102 5.37 4.18 8.66
N THR A 103 5.56 3.19 9.52
CA THR A 103 6.40 2.03 9.25
C THR A 103 5.55 0.77 9.29
N GLY A 104 6.00 -0.26 8.57
CA GLY A 104 5.19 -1.44 8.37
C GLY A 104 5.90 -2.58 7.68
N THR A 105 5.12 -3.53 7.18
CA THR A 105 5.57 -4.68 6.41
C THR A 105 4.80 -4.80 5.10
N TRP A 106 5.39 -5.46 4.12
CA TRP A 106 4.71 -5.78 2.87
C TRP A 106 5.03 -7.19 2.42
N LEU A 107 4.09 -7.80 1.69
CA LEU A 107 4.26 -9.12 1.10
C LEU A 107 3.51 -9.23 -0.24
N ILE A 108 4.08 -10.01 -1.15
CA ILE A 108 3.44 -10.28 -2.45
C ILE A 108 2.33 -11.31 -2.24
N GLN A 109 1.10 -10.93 -2.55
CA GLN A 109 -0.06 -11.83 -2.48
C GLN A 109 -0.24 -12.64 -3.76
N GLY A 110 0.23 -12.11 -4.88
CA GLY A 110 0.18 -12.82 -6.15
C GLY A 110 0.42 -11.90 -7.34
N GLN A 111 0.25 -12.45 -8.54
CA GLN A 111 0.42 -11.73 -9.79
C GLN A 111 -0.66 -12.16 -10.78
N THR A 112 -1.27 -11.20 -11.47
CA THR A 112 -2.20 -11.42 -12.57
C THR A 112 -1.70 -10.70 -13.80
N GLY A 113 -1.24 -11.44 -14.81
CA GLY A 113 -0.58 -10.87 -15.98
C GLY A 113 0.69 -10.11 -15.60
N SER A 114 0.77 -8.82 -15.94
CA SER A 114 1.88 -7.93 -15.58
C SER A 114 1.67 -7.17 -14.26
N THR A 115 0.54 -7.38 -13.58
CA THR A 115 0.19 -6.69 -12.35
C THR A 115 0.50 -7.55 -11.14
N VAL A 116 1.37 -7.06 -10.26
CA VAL A 116 1.68 -7.68 -8.97
C VAL A 116 0.74 -7.09 -7.90
N VAL A 117 0.13 -7.94 -7.09
CA VAL A 117 -0.69 -7.54 -5.94
C VAL A 117 0.16 -7.67 -4.69
N VAL A 118 0.22 -6.59 -3.91
CA VAL A 118 1.03 -6.47 -2.70
C VAL A 118 0.10 -6.11 -1.56
N GLU A 119 0.19 -6.84 -0.46
CA GLU A 119 -0.41 -6.42 0.80
C GLU A 119 0.65 -5.61 1.54
N ALA A 120 0.28 -4.41 1.97
CA ALA A 120 1.10 -3.56 2.82
C ALA A 120 0.34 -3.27 4.10
N THR A 121 1.01 -3.43 5.22
CA THR A 121 0.44 -3.21 6.55
C THR A 121 1.30 -2.19 7.26
N TYR A 122 0.69 -1.16 7.85
CA TYR A 122 1.39 -0.16 8.65
C TYR A 122 0.61 0.15 9.93
N VAL A 123 1.30 0.66 10.94
CA VAL A 123 0.69 1.11 12.20
C VAL A 123 0.43 2.61 12.11
N ASP A 124 -0.80 3.04 12.39
CA ASP A 124 -1.17 4.45 12.37
C ASP A 124 -0.84 5.18 13.68
N ALA A 125 -1.26 6.45 13.80
CA ALA A 125 -0.97 7.26 14.99
C ALA A 125 -1.73 6.82 16.25
N ASN A 126 -2.73 5.93 16.12
CA ASN A 126 -3.55 5.41 17.21
C ASN A 126 -3.13 3.99 17.62
N ASP A 127 -1.98 3.50 17.11
CA ASP A 127 -1.51 2.12 17.25
C ASP A 127 -2.43 1.08 16.57
N ASP A 128 -3.27 1.50 15.63
CA ASP A 128 -4.11 0.60 14.85
C ASP A 128 -3.34 0.06 13.64
N GLU A 129 -3.47 -1.24 13.40
CA GLU A 129 -2.90 -1.91 12.23
C GLU A 129 -3.80 -1.69 11.01
N ILE A 130 -3.26 -1.00 10.01
CA ILE A 130 -3.95 -0.69 8.76
C ILE A 130 -3.36 -1.54 7.64
N MET A 131 -4.22 -2.33 7.01
CA MET A 131 -3.89 -3.08 5.80
C MET A 131 -4.36 -2.33 4.56
N VAL A 132 -3.48 -2.16 3.59
CA VAL A 132 -3.78 -1.62 2.27
C VAL A 132 -3.35 -2.59 1.18
N GLN A 133 -4.18 -2.73 0.16
CA GLN A 133 -3.84 -3.49 -1.03
C GLN A 133 -3.23 -2.55 -2.07
N LEU A 134 -1.99 -2.83 -2.43
CA LEU A 134 -1.25 -2.14 -3.47
C LEU A 134 -1.25 -2.98 -4.75
N THR A 135 -1.21 -2.33 -5.90
CA THR A 135 -0.90 -2.99 -7.18
C THR A 135 0.31 -2.34 -7.83
N LYS A 136 1.28 -3.15 -8.26
CA LYS A 136 2.41 -2.69 -9.09
C LYS A 136 2.21 -3.13 -10.54
N GLN A 137 2.39 -2.20 -11.46
CA GLN A 137 2.49 -2.48 -12.89
C GLN A 137 3.54 -1.56 -13.52
N GLY A 138 4.59 -2.13 -14.12
CA GLY A 138 5.76 -1.34 -14.54
C GLY A 138 6.36 -0.63 -13.32
N ASP A 139 6.66 0.67 -13.46
CA ASP A 139 7.20 1.49 -12.37
C ASP A 139 6.14 2.15 -11.49
N LYS A 140 4.85 1.95 -11.79
CA LYS A 140 3.76 2.52 -11.00
C LYS A 140 3.27 1.58 -9.90
N LEU A 141 3.07 2.16 -8.71
CA LEU A 141 2.41 1.55 -7.57
C LEU A 141 1.09 2.30 -7.32
N ARG A 142 -0.01 1.57 -7.11
CA ARG A 142 -1.34 2.16 -6.91
C ARG A 142 -2.01 1.65 -5.65
N TYR A 143 -2.73 2.53 -4.98
CA TYR A 143 -3.59 2.24 -3.83
C TYR A 143 -4.89 3.03 -3.99
N THR A 144 -6.04 2.44 -3.64
CA THR A 144 -7.33 3.13 -3.64
C THR A 144 -7.98 3.07 -2.27
N ASP A 145 -8.29 4.23 -1.72
CA ASP A 145 -9.16 4.38 -0.56
C ASP A 145 -10.59 4.65 -1.04
N VAL A 146 -11.47 3.66 -0.93
CA VAL A 146 -12.85 3.75 -1.43
C VAL A 146 -13.73 4.71 -0.62
N PHE A 147 -13.32 5.06 0.60
CA PHE A 147 -14.01 5.99 1.48
C PHE A 147 -13.05 7.08 1.99
N GLY A 148 -12.12 7.48 1.12
CA GLY A 148 -11.13 8.50 1.42
C GLY A 148 -11.73 9.88 1.62
N GLN A 149 -11.03 10.69 2.42
CA GLN A 149 -11.31 12.10 2.63
C GLN A 149 -10.33 12.94 1.81
N TYR A 150 -10.82 13.98 1.16
CA TYR A 150 -10.00 14.88 0.33
C TYR A 150 -10.43 16.35 0.48
N PRO A 151 -9.50 17.31 0.31
CA PRO A 151 -9.80 18.73 0.41
C PRO A 151 -10.74 19.20 -0.70
N ASN A 152 -11.57 20.20 -0.40
CA ASN A 152 -12.46 20.86 -1.36
C ASN A 152 -12.75 22.29 -0.89
N ARG A 153 -13.54 23.03 -1.66
CA ARG A 153 -14.02 24.38 -1.34
C ARG A 153 -15.54 24.37 -1.16
N ASN A 154 -16.02 25.13 -0.17
CA ASN A 154 -17.45 25.43 -0.05
C ASN A 154 -17.85 26.56 -1.01
N GLY A 155 -19.14 26.91 -1.05
CA GLY A 155 -19.66 27.96 -1.93
C GLY A 155 -19.14 29.38 -1.63
N GLU A 156 -18.44 29.57 -0.52
CA GLU A 156 -17.82 30.84 -0.10
C GLU A 156 -16.29 30.84 -0.30
N GLY A 157 -15.72 29.74 -0.83
CA GLY A 157 -14.26 29.57 -1.01
C GLY A 157 -13.51 29.09 0.23
N GLY A 158 -14.22 28.81 1.33
CA GLY A 158 -13.63 28.20 2.53
C GLY A 158 -13.22 26.76 2.27
N ALA A 159 -12.04 26.36 2.74
CA ALA A 159 -11.59 24.97 2.67
C ALA A 159 -12.49 24.08 3.53
N ILE A 160 -12.92 22.95 2.95
CA ILE A 160 -13.71 21.91 3.59
C ILE A 160 -13.19 20.53 3.21
N TYR A 161 -13.66 19.50 3.88
CA TYR A 161 -13.47 18.12 3.45
C TYR A 161 -14.66 17.61 2.64
N SER A 162 -14.35 16.76 1.66
CA SER A 162 -15.31 15.91 0.96
C SER A 162 -14.90 14.45 1.12
N THR A 163 -15.82 13.53 0.85
CA THR A 163 -15.58 12.09 0.95
C THR A 163 -15.88 11.39 -0.37
N GLY A 164 -15.15 10.33 -0.67
CA GLY A 164 -15.31 9.54 -1.89
C GLY A 164 -14.11 8.63 -2.15
N SER A 165 -14.09 8.01 -3.33
CA SER A 165 -12.94 7.21 -3.73
C SER A 165 -11.75 8.10 -4.07
N VAL A 166 -10.59 7.79 -3.49
CA VAL A 166 -9.30 8.45 -3.74
C VAL A 166 -8.28 7.41 -4.19
N GLU A 167 -7.74 7.56 -5.40
CA GLU A 167 -6.65 6.73 -5.90
C GLU A 167 -5.32 7.48 -5.76
N TYR A 168 -4.35 6.83 -5.13
CA TYR A 168 -2.97 7.29 -5.05
C TYR A 168 -2.14 6.52 -6.07
N VAL A 169 -1.38 7.25 -6.88
CA VAL A 169 -0.45 6.69 -7.87
C VAL A 169 0.94 7.16 -7.50
N PHE A 170 1.85 6.21 -7.31
CA PHE A 170 3.26 6.45 -7.04
C PHE A 170 4.10 5.95 -8.21
N ASP A 171 5.24 6.59 -8.45
CA ASP A 171 6.18 6.30 -9.54
C ASP A 171 7.60 6.11 -8.99
N LYS A 172 8.38 5.22 -9.61
CA LYS A 172 9.65 4.73 -9.06
C LYS A 172 10.88 5.50 -9.55
#